data_AF-A0A0D2JS63-F1
#
_entry.id   AF-A0A0D2JS63-F1
#
_cell.length_a   1.000
_cell.length_b   1.000
_cell.length_c   1.000
_cell.angle_alpha   90.00
_cell.angle_beta   90.00
_cell.angle_gamma   90.00
#
_symmetry.space_group_name_H-M   'P 1'
#
loop_
_entity.id
_entity.type
_entity.pdbx_description
1 polymer ?
#
loop_
_entity_poly.entity_id
_entity_poly.type
_entity_poly.pdbx_seq_one_letter_code
_entity_poly.pdbx_strand_id
1 'polypeptide(L)'
;MLMPRRQPRRARQTASDADTGMRNGRGRPMKRFDQLKPPRKARTLQASIIHRQLSAEYPERDESAEGAEGAEGAPPTRVSALESLPVEIIEQMFFYCLEVNLPRASVYLASALSRPAVYRALVLLAYFQAAPQSHVETRHFLPATFRLIGVDDRRRLQEDILRCKWCTFEFLQSCMPALTRLAMVREWHYEREELTWARSKGVRQKVVDELVELPDPDVFLPPIDDTSAMEKYFRPRSAMLPDKQQQDEAMSADGSDKYPLLVIDTLHHAGIEEQPPPEGDDVSLIHRPQTVLAAEIIPENIVLRKPWTDANIKLLQLLRQAMRFGGCQPTQPSPQALFEGMANAVREGNELALLVLLELHETVTGRVYQEQVPPLRLFHLVCQEPTLPDRLQCRMIALLLRNAGAATARELADDEILTRWAIHLTNSPAAAQNDLYVAKEVLRFMETQGRSDNPTGRAFGARRVGGLWTYTPCFAEEIGYLEHLPGGRTFMQQT
;
A
#
# COMPACT_ATOMS: atom_id res chain seq x y z
N MET A 1 -51.44 5.56 -48.73
CA MET A 1 -50.42 5.62 -47.65
C MET A 1 -50.38 7.04 -47.10
N LEU A 2 -50.68 7.19 -45.82
CA LEU A 2 -50.91 8.45 -45.11
C LEU A 2 -49.58 9.09 -44.67
N MET A 3 -49.24 10.25 -45.22
CA MET A 3 -48.21 11.15 -44.70
C MET A 3 -48.86 12.12 -43.70
N PRO A 4 -48.26 12.36 -42.51
CA PRO A 4 -48.81 13.32 -41.56
C PRO A 4 -48.51 14.77 -41.99
N ARG A 5 -49.57 15.60 -41.98
CA ARG A 5 -49.57 17.03 -42.26
C ARG A 5 -48.71 17.82 -41.26
N ARG A 6 -47.81 18.66 -41.78
CA ARG A 6 -47.08 19.69 -41.02
C ARG A 6 -48.05 20.77 -40.53
N GLN A 7 -48.09 21.00 -39.22
CA GLN A 7 -48.80 22.12 -38.61
C GLN A 7 -48.04 23.45 -38.81
N PRO A 8 -48.74 24.57 -39.06
CA PRO A 8 -48.12 25.87 -39.24
C PRO A 8 -47.70 26.51 -37.92
N ARG A 9 -46.52 27.13 -37.91
CA ARG A 9 -46.00 27.97 -36.83
C ARG A 9 -46.95 29.15 -36.58
N ARG A 10 -47.55 29.19 -35.38
CA ARG A 10 -48.26 30.36 -34.86
C ARG A 10 -47.27 31.51 -34.68
N ALA A 11 -47.49 32.60 -35.41
CA ALA A 11 -46.86 33.89 -35.18
C ALA A 11 -47.28 34.42 -33.81
N ARG A 12 -46.29 34.82 -33.00
CA ARG A 12 -46.46 35.36 -31.65
C ARG A 12 -46.70 36.86 -31.78
N GLN A 13 -47.91 37.28 -31.43
CA GLN A 13 -48.32 38.68 -31.35
C GLN A 13 -47.52 39.40 -30.25
N THR A 14 -46.96 40.55 -30.62
CA THR A 14 -46.37 41.56 -29.74
C THR A 14 -47.50 42.46 -29.24
N ALA A 15 -47.92 42.26 -28.00
CA ALA A 15 -48.72 43.23 -27.26
C ALA A 15 -47.80 43.89 -26.23
N SER A 16 -47.67 45.20 -26.36
CA SER A 16 -47.09 46.13 -25.41
C SER A 16 -47.99 46.24 -24.19
N ASP A 17 -47.48 45.90 -23.01
CA ASP A 17 -48.01 46.39 -21.75
C ASP A 17 -46.84 46.80 -20.86
N ALA A 18 -46.87 48.08 -20.49
CA ALA A 18 -46.12 48.61 -19.38
C ALA A 18 -46.82 48.16 -18.10
N ASP A 19 -46.03 47.69 -17.14
CA ASP A 19 -46.08 48.04 -15.71
C ASP A 19 -45.71 46.85 -14.81
N THR A 20 -44.88 47.15 -13.81
CA THR A 20 -44.61 46.39 -12.57
C THR A 20 -44.25 44.90 -12.62
N GLY A 21 -43.03 44.59 -12.14
CA GLY A 21 -42.75 43.34 -11.42
C GLY A 21 -41.44 42.67 -11.79
N MET A 22 -40.39 42.92 -10.99
CA MET A 22 -39.16 42.14 -11.02
C MET A 22 -39.44 40.67 -10.67
N ARG A 23 -39.64 39.84 -11.70
CA ARG A 23 -39.65 38.38 -11.57
C ARG A 23 -38.23 37.86 -11.73
N ASN A 24 -37.61 37.55 -10.60
CA ASN A 24 -36.40 36.74 -10.52
C ASN A 24 -36.65 35.37 -11.16
N GLY A 25 -36.25 35.22 -12.42
CA GLY A 25 -36.26 33.95 -13.12
C GLY A 25 -35.35 32.97 -12.39
N ARG A 26 -35.96 32.00 -11.71
CA ARG A 26 -35.26 30.85 -11.14
C ARG A 26 -34.57 30.09 -12.28
N GLY A 27 -33.28 30.35 -12.44
CA GLY A 27 -32.41 29.62 -13.36
C GLY A 27 -32.50 28.13 -13.06
N ARG A 28 -32.73 27.32 -14.10
CA ARG A 28 -32.68 25.86 -13.97
C ARG A 28 -31.27 25.47 -13.52
N PRO A 29 -31.11 24.60 -12.51
CA PRO A 29 -29.80 24.16 -12.05
C PRO A 29 -29.01 23.60 -13.23
N MET A 30 -27.86 24.20 -13.50
CA MET A 30 -26.95 23.75 -14.56
C MET A 30 -26.49 22.34 -14.18
N LYS A 31 -26.78 21.35 -15.02
CA LYS A 31 -26.33 19.96 -14.78
C LYS A 31 -24.81 19.94 -14.70
N ARG A 32 -24.24 19.21 -13.74
CA ARG A 32 -22.79 19.02 -13.61
C ARG A 32 -22.24 18.41 -14.90
N PHE A 33 -21.00 18.75 -15.25
CA PHE A 33 -20.36 18.35 -16.51
C PHE A 33 -20.43 16.84 -16.75
N ASP A 34 -20.30 16.05 -15.70
CA ASP A 34 -20.33 14.58 -15.71
C ASP A 34 -21.72 14.00 -16.02
N GLN A 35 -22.77 14.82 -15.89
CA GLN A 35 -24.17 14.47 -16.20
C GLN A 35 -24.61 14.93 -17.59
N LEU A 36 -23.76 15.67 -18.31
CA LEU A 36 -24.01 16.03 -19.70
C LEU A 36 -23.73 14.82 -20.56
N LYS A 37 -24.77 14.31 -21.23
CA LYS A 37 -24.61 13.27 -22.25
C LYS A 37 -23.58 13.78 -23.27
N PRO A 38 -22.50 13.03 -23.57
CA PRO A 38 -21.51 13.47 -24.53
C PRO A 38 -22.21 13.79 -25.86
N PRO A 39 -21.78 14.86 -26.55
CA PRO A 39 -22.44 15.33 -27.76
C PRO A 39 -22.56 14.19 -28.78
N ARG A 40 -23.65 14.17 -29.54
CA ARG A 40 -23.97 13.09 -30.49
C ARG A 40 -22.79 12.74 -31.41
N LYS A 41 -22.01 13.74 -31.82
CA LYS A 41 -20.78 13.56 -32.61
C LYS A 41 -19.71 12.72 -31.89
N ALA A 42 -19.47 12.97 -30.61
CA ALA A 42 -18.52 12.19 -29.81
C ALA A 42 -18.99 10.74 -29.63
N ARG A 43 -20.30 10.52 -29.45
CA ARG A 43 -20.88 9.18 -29.37
C ARG A 43 -20.74 8.41 -30.68
N THR A 44 -20.97 9.07 -31.82
CA THR A 44 -20.80 8.45 -33.14
C THR A 44 -19.34 8.09 -33.42
N LEU A 45 -18.40 8.95 -33.02
CA LEU A 45 -16.96 8.72 -33.21
C LEU A 45 -16.46 7.60 -32.29
N GLN A 46 -16.91 7.55 -31.04
CA GLN A 46 -16.60 6.45 -30.14
C GLN A 46 -17.20 5.12 -30.62
N ALA A 47 -18.43 5.13 -31.13
CA ALA A 47 -19.06 3.95 -31.72
C ALA A 47 -18.33 3.47 -32.99
N SER A 48 -17.84 4.38 -33.84
CA SER A 48 -17.08 3.99 -35.03
C SER A 48 -15.70 3.44 -34.69
N ILE A 49 -15.03 3.94 -33.65
CA ILE A 49 -13.78 3.37 -33.15
C ILE A 49 -14.02 1.96 -32.60
N ILE A 50 -15.04 1.78 -31.74
CA ILE A 50 -15.37 0.46 -31.17
C ILE A 50 -15.76 -0.52 -32.28
N HIS A 51 -16.59 -0.09 -33.24
CA HIS A 51 -16.95 -0.93 -34.38
C HIS A 51 -15.74 -1.27 -35.25
N ARG A 52 -14.80 -0.34 -35.46
CA ARG A 52 -13.56 -0.62 -36.21
C ARG A 52 -12.63 -1.58 -35.47
N GLN A 53 -12.61 -1.53 -34.14
CA GLN A 53 -11.83 -2.44 -33.30
C GLN A 53 -12.45 -3.83 -33.22
N LEU A 54 -13.78 -3.94 -33.18
CA LEU A 54 -14.49 -5.22 -33.11
C LEU A 54 -14.65 -5.89 -34.48
N SER A 55 -14.78 -5.11 -35.55
CA SER A 55 -14.90 -5.60 -36.94
C SER A 55 -13.55 -5.70 -37.66
N ALA A 56 -12.42 -5.64 -36.94
CA ALA A 56 -11.12 -6.07 -37.47
C ALA A 56 -11.06 -7.61 -37.57
N GLU A 57 -12.16 -8.22 -38.05
CA GLU A 57 -12.15 -9.58 -38.56
C GLU A 57 -11.21 -9.58 -39.77
N TYR A 58 -10.30 -10.55 -39.78
CA TYR A 58 -9.37 -10.79 -40.86
C TYR A 58 -10.12 -10.67 -42.19
N PRO A 59 -9.65 -9.86 -43.15
CA PRO A 59 -10.20 -9.94 -44.49
C PRO A 59 -9.87 -11.34 -45.01
N GLU A 60 -10.85 -12.25 -44.91
CA GLU A 60 -10.85 -13.46 -45.69
C GLU A 60 -10.70 -13.02 -47.14
N ARG A 61 -9.54 -13.35 -47.72
CA ARG A 61 -9.28 -13.17 -49.14
C ARG A 61 -10.27 -14.07 -49.87
N ASP A 62 -11.41 -13.49 -50.25
CA ASP A 62 -12.25 -14.07 -51.29
C ASP A 62 -11.51 -13.90 -52.63
N GLU A 63 -10.81 -14.95 -53.06
CA GLU A 63 -9.99 -15.01 -54.28
C GLU A 63 -10.80 -15.04 -55.58
N SER A 64 -12.08 -14.66 -55.59
CA SER A 64 -13.00 -14.92 -56.72
C SER A 64 -13.61 -13.70 -57.40
N ALA A 65 -13.08 -12.49 -57.21
CA ALA A 65 -13.59 -11.28 -57.86
C ALA A 65 -12.54 -10.56 -58.73
N GLU A 66 -12.12 -11.19 -59.82
CA GLU A 66 -11.53 -10.50 -60.98
C GLU A 66 -12.64 -9.73 -61.71
N GLY A 67 -12.74 -8.40 -61.53
CA GLY A 67 -13.59 -7.60 -62.43
C GLY A 67 -14.12 -6.24 -61.96
N ALA A 68 -13.84 -5.78 -60.74
CA ALA A 68 -14.33 -4.48 -60.27
C ALA A 68 -13.19 -3.45 -60.15
N GLU A 69 -12.70 -2.96 -61.30
CA GLU A 69 -11.90 -1.75 -61.39
C GLU A 69 -12.75 -0.53 -60.99
N GLY A 70 -12.61 -0.03 -59.77
CA GLY A 70 -13.28 1.23 -59.38
C GLY A 70 -13.50 1.47 -57.89
N ALA A 71 -13.26 0.48 -57.02
CA ALA A 71 -13.28 0.71 -55.57
C ALA A 71 -11.91 1.23 -55.11
N GLU A 72 -11.77 2.55 -55.03
CA GLU A 72 -10.63 3.25 -54.42
C GLU A 72 -10.32 2.65 -53.04
N GLY A 73 -9.26 1.84 -53.01
CA GLY A 73 -8.82 1.09 -51.85
C GLY A 73 -8.40 2.01 -50.70
N ALA A 74 -8.95 1.75 -49.52
CA ALA A 74 -8.43 2.33 -48.30
C ALA A 74 -6.92 2.03 -48.22
N PRO A 75 -6.06 3.06 -48.05
CA PRO A 75 -4.62 2.86 -48.06
C PRO A 75 -4.25 1.87 -46.95
N PRO A 76 -3.33 0.91 -47.22
CA PRO A 76 -2.89 -0.04 -46.22
C PRO A 76 -2.40 0.73 -45.00
N THR A 77 -2.96 0.41 -43.83
CA THR A 77 -2.51 0.96 -42.56
C THR A 77 -1.03 0.63 -42.39
N ARG A 78 -0.18 1.64 -42.62
CA ARG A 78 1.26 1.52 -42.43
C ARG A 78 1.51 1.31 -40.94
N VAL A 79 1.83 0.08 -40.56
CA VAL A 79 2.43 -0.22 -39.25
C VAL A 79 3.73 0.54 -39.14
N SER A 80 3.96 1.14 -37.97
CA SER A 80 5.23 1.81 -37.69
C SER A 80 6.37 0.78 -37.71
N ALA A 81 7.60 1.25 -37.98
CA ALA A 81 8.78 0.37 -37.95
C ALA A 81 8.93 -0.36 -36.60
N LEU A 82 8.55 0.30 -35.51
CA LEU A 82 8.57 -0.28 -34.16
C LEU A 82 7.55 -1.41 -34.00
N GLU A 83 6.34 -1.27 -34.55
CA GLU A 83 5.31 -2.31 -34.51
C GLU A 83 5.61 -3.48 -35.47
N SER A 84 6.51 -3.29 -36.44
CA SER A 84 6.93 -4.36 -37.35
C SER A 84 8.02 -5.26 -36.76
N LEU A 85 8.56 -4.91 -35.58
CA LEU A 85 9.58 -5.70 -34.91
C LEU A 85 8.99 -6.97 -34.28
N PRO A 86 9.77 -8.06 -34.17
CA PRO A 86 9.40 -9.21 -33.37
C PRO A 86 9.12 -8.83 -31.91
N VAL A 87 8.18 -9.54 -31.27
CA VAL A 87 7.76 -9.25 -29.89
C VAL A 87 8.92 -9.31 -28.91
N GLU A 88 9.88 -10.22 -29.11
CA GLU A 88 11.05 -10.38 -28.26
C GLU A 88 11.94 -9.12 -28.28
N ILE A 89 12.06 -8.47 -29.45
CA ILE A 89 12.82 -7.23 -29.58
C ILE A 89 12.08 -6.07 -28.91
N ILE A 90 10.74 -6.02 -29.05
CA ILE A 90 9.92 -5.01 -28.37
C ILE A 90 10.03 -5.15 -26.85
N GLU A 91 9.99 -6.38 -26.32
CA GLU A 91 10.20 -6.68 -24.91
C GLU A 91 11.60 -6.25 -24.43
N GLN A 92 12.65 -6.57 -25.19
CA GLN A 92 14.02 -6.14 -24.86
C GLN A 92 14.15 -4.61 -24.84
N MET A 93 13.58 -3.91 -25.83
CA MET A 93 13.54 -2.45 -25.86
C MET A 93 12.81 -1.90 -24.63
N PHE A 94 11.67 -2.51 -24.26
CA PHE A 94 10.89 -2.13 -23.09
C PHE A 94 11.70 -2.32 -21.79
N PHE A 95 12.39 -3.44 -21.59
CA PHE A 95 13.20 -3.66 -20.39
C PHE A 95 14.47 -2.81 -20.36
N TYR A 96 14.97 -2.38 -21.52
CA TYR A 96 16.10 -1.46 -21.59
C TYR A 96 15.72 -0.04 -21.15
N CYS A 97 14.53 0.45 -21.52
CA CYS A 97 14.07 1.79 -21.15
C CYS A 97 13.24 1.86 -19.86
N LEU A 98 12.56 0.77 -19.48
CA LEU A 98 11.62 0.68 -18.36
C LEU A 98 10.48 1.73 -18.41
N GLU A 99 10.15 2.20 -19.61
CA GLU A 99 9.13 3.24 -19.82
C GLU A 99 7.72 2.65 -19.85
N VAL A 100 7.00 2.75 -18.74
CA VAL A 100 5.65 2.18 -18.57
C VAL A 100 4.60 2.83 -19.50
N ASN A 101 4.91 3.99 -20.11
CA ASN A 101 4.05 4.58 -21.14
C ASN A 101 4.23 3.96 -22.54
N LEU A 102 5.26 3.15 -22.80
CA LEU A 102 5.49 2.53 -24.11
C LEU A 102 4.29 1.66 -24.58
N PRO A 103 3.70 0.77 -23.76
CA PRO A 103 2.45 0.09 -24.09
C PRO A 103 1.30 1.02 -24.48
N ARG A 104 1.29 2.28 -24.02
CA ARG A 104 0.18 3.23 -24.28
C ARG A 104 0.31 3.93 -25.62
N ALA A 105 1.48 3.86 -26.25
CA ALA A 105 1.72 4.50 -27.55
C ALA A 105 1.00 3.81 -28.71
N SER A 106 0.71 2.51 -28.59
CA SER A 106 0.00 1.74 -29.60
C SER A 106 -0.69 0.51 -29.00
N VAL A 107 -1.83 0.12 -29.59
CA VAL A 107 -2.54 -1.11 -29.24
C VAL A 107 -1.69 -2.35 -29.52
N TYR A 108 -0.87 -2.32 -30.58
CA TYR A 108 0.01 -3.44 -30.90
C TYR A 108 1.09 -3.61 -29.82
N LEU A 109 1.74 -2.52 -29.42
CA LEU A 109 2.72 -2.53 -28.33
C LEU A 109 2.08 -2.92 -27.00
N ALA A 110 0.87 -2.44 -26.72
CA ALA A 110 0.10 -2.87 -25.56
C ALA A 110 -0.07 -4.38 -25.55
N SER A 111 -0.55 -4.96 -26.66
CA SER A 111 -0.75 -6.41 -26.78
C SER A 111 0.55 -7.19 -26.64
N ALA A 112 1.63 -6.71 -27.28
CA ALA A 112 2.95 -7.35 -27.25
C ALA A 112 3.51 -7.40 -25.81
N LEU A 113 3.34 -6.32 -25.05
CA LEU A 113 3.86 -6.17 -23.69
C LEU A 113 2.90 -6.65 -22.58
N SER A 114 1.65 -7.01 -22.91
CA SER A 114 0.63 -7.41 -21.92
C SER A 114 0.75 -8.85 -21.44
N ARG A 115 1.96 -9.41 -21.42
CA ARG A 115 2.21 -10.80 -21.01
C ARG A 115 2.47 -10.86 -19.50
N PRO A 116 1.92 -11.85 -18.77
CA PRO A 116 2.16 -11.98 -17.32
C PRO A 116 3.64 -12.06 -16.93
N ALA A 117 4.47 -12.69 -17.77
CA ALA A 117 5.92 -12.78 -17.55
C ALA A 117 6.59 -11.39 -17.60
N VAL A 118 6.13 -10.50 -18.48
CA VAL A 118 6.66 -9.13 -18.59
C VAL A 118 6.35 -8.34 -17.33
N TYR A 119 5.11 -8.39 -16.87
CA TYR A 119 4.70 -7.72 -15.62
C TYR A 119 5.42 -8.27 -14.40
N ARG A 120 5.62 -9.60 -14.33
CA ARG A 120 6.37 -10.24 -13.24
C ARG A 120 7.82 -9.76 -13.23
N ALA A 121 8.50 -9.83 -14.37
CA ALA A 121 9.88 -9.35 -14.49
C ALA A 121 10.01 -7.88 -14.10
N LEU A 122 9.04 -7.04 -14.50
CA LEU A 122 9.00 -5.62 -14.13
C LEU A 122 8.87 -5.42 -12.62
N VAL A 123 7.97 -6.16 -11.95
CA VAL A 123 7.83 -6.13 -10.48
C VAL A 123 9.11 -6.61 -9.79
N LEU A 124 9.73 -7.70 -10.27
CA LEU A 124 10.97 -8.20 -9.68
C LEU A 124 12.10 -7.18 -9.82
N LEU A 125 12.26 -6.55 -10.99
CA LEU A 125 13.24 -5.47 -11.18
C LEU A 125 12.98 -4.27 -10.26
N ALA A 126 11.71 -3.93 -10.05
CA ALA A 126 11.33 -2.78 -9.23
C ALA A 126 11.47 -3.03 -7.73
N TYR A 127 11.20 -4.23 -7.24
CA TYR A 127 11.09 -4.51 -5.80
C TYR A 127 12.15 -5.45 -5.23
N PHE A 128 12.98 -6.07 -6.07
CA PHE A 128 14.16 -6.78 -5.59
C PHE A 128 15.32 -5.82 -5.38
N GLN A 129 15.87 -5.81 -4.16
CA GLN A 129 17.05 -5.03 -3.85
C GLN A 129 18.31 -5.87 -4.04
N ALA A 130 19.14 -5.50 -5.01
CA ALA A 130 20.45 -6.11 -5.21
C ALA A 130 21.57 -5.09 -4.96
N ALA A 131 22.67 -5.55 -4.37
CA ALA A 131 23.92 -4.80 -4.32
C ALA A 131 24.79 -5.14 -5.55
N PRO A 132 25.80 -4.31 -5.90
CA PRO A 132 26.67 -4.56 -7.05
C PRO A 132 27.40 -5.91 -7.03
N GLN A 133 27.65 -6.45 -5.83
CA GLN A 133 28.33 -7.72 -5.63
C GLN A 133 27.36 -8.89 -5.40
N SER A 134 26.05 -8.63 -5.35
CA SER A 134 25.06 -9.67 -5.06
C SER A 134 24.98 -10.68 -6.21
N HIS A 135 25.05 -11.96 -5.85
CA HIS A 135 24.70 -13.05 -6.74
C HIS A 135 23.17 -13.15 -6.85
N VAL A 136 22.66 -13.27 -8.08
CA VAL A 136 21.20 -13.19 -8.35
C VAL A 136 20.78 -14.31 -9.31
N GLU A 137 19.69 -15.01 -8.97
CA GLU A 137 19.08 -15.99 -9.87
C GLU A 137 18.36 -15.32 -11.04
N THR A 138 19.08 -15.14 -12.16
CA THR A 138 18.61 -14.41 -13.35
C THR A 138 17.37 -15.04 -14.01
N ARG A 139 17.14 -16.35 -13.81
CA ARG A 139 16.00 -17.10 -14.36
C ARG A 139 14.64 -16.50 -14.02
N HIS A 140 14.50 -15.86 -12.87
CA HIS A 140 13.23 -15.26 -12.43
C HIS A 140 12.88 -14.00 -13.21
N PHE A 141 13.86 -13.35 -13.83
CA PHE A 141 13.68 -12.09 -14.54
C PHE A 141 13.25 -12.28 -16.00
N LEU A 142 13.26 -13.51 -16.54
CA LEU A 142 12.86 -13.75 -17.93
C LEU A 142 11.43 -13.24 -18.21
N PRO A 143 11.21 -12.53 -19.32
CA PRO A 143 12.11 -12.38 -20.47
C PRO A 143 13.15 -11.23 -20.35
N ALA A 144 13.14 -10.47 -19.25
CA ALA A 144 14.12 -9.43 -19.01
C ALA A 144 15.51 -9.99 -18.66
N THR A 145 16.55 -9.25 -19.06
CA THR A 145 17.90 -9.45 -18.53
C THR A 145 18.02 -8.70 -17.21
N PHE A 146 18.43 -9.39 -16.15
CA PHE A 146 18.69 -8.75 -14.86
C PHE A 146 19.79 -7.69 -15.00
N ARG A 147 19.55 -6.52 -14.44
CA ARG A 147 20.50 -5.42 -14.33
C ARG A 147 20.24 -4.67 -13.04
N LEU A 148 21.28 -4.03 -12.51
CA LEU A 148 21.14 -3.13 -11.37
C LEU A 148 20.44 -1.85 -11.82
N ILE A 149 19.39 -1.48 -11.09
CA ILE A 149 18.65 -0.24 -11.30
C ILE A 149 19.02 0.70 -10.17
N GLY A 150 19.36 1.95 -10.50
CA GLY A 150 19.63 2.99 -9.50
C GLY A 150 18.43 3.24 -8.61
N VAL A 151 18.66 3.74 -7.39
CA VAL A 151 17.60 3.98 -6.39
C VAL A 151 16.50 4.89 -6.94
N ASP A 152 16.87 5.97 -7.63
CA ASP A 152 15.90 6.91 -8.20
C ASP A 152 15.08 6.32 -9.35
N ASP A 153 15.70 5.57 -10.26
CA ASP A 153 15.01 4.88 -11.35
C ASP A 153 14.08 3.78 -10.82
N ARG A 154 14.51 3.08 -9.76
CA ARG A 154 13.69 2.09 -9.07
C ARG A 154 12.46 2.72 -8.44
N ARG A 155 12.60 3.88 -7.79
CA ARG A 155 11.46 4.64 -7.25
C ARG A 155 10.47 5.05 -8.33
N ARG A 156 10.97 5.63 -9.43
CA ARG A 156 10.14 6.02 -10.57
C ARG A 156 9.39 4.82 -11.14
N LEU A 157 10.09 3.70 -11.32
CA LEU A 157 9.49 2.46 -11.80
C LEU A 157 8.42 1.92 -10.83
N GLN A 158 8.68 1.88 -9.53
CA GLN A 158 7.68 1.47 -8.52
C GLN A 158 6.44 2.37 -8.56
N GLU A 159 6.64 3.68 -8.66
CA GLU A 159 5.54 4.65 -8.77
C GLU A 159 4.68 4.39 -10.01
N ASP A 160 5.31 4.22 -11.17
CA ASP A 160 4.60 3.99 -12.42
C ASP A 160 3.89 2.63 -12.46
N ILE A 161 4.50 1.59 -11.88
CA ILE A 161 3.86 0.28 -11.69
C ILE A 161 2.61 0.41 -10.81
N LEU A 162 2.69 1.09 -9.67
CA LEU A 162 1.56 1.25 -8.74
C LEU A 162 0.43 2.14 -9.28
N ARG A 163 0.71 2.98 -10.28
CA ARG A 163 -0.30 3.73 -11.04
C ARG A 163 -1.01 2.88 -12.09
N CYS A 164 -0.44 1.74 -12.48
CA CYS A 164 -1.03 0.87 -13.48
C CYS A 164 -2.22 0.07 -12.93
N LYS A 165 -3.26 -0.08 -13.75
CA LYS A 165 -4.46 -0.85 -13.38
C LYS A 165 -4.22 -2.36 -13.26
N TRP A 166 -3.22 -2.89 -13.97
CA TRP A 166 -2.86 -4.30 -13.90
C TRP A 166 -2.11 -4.66 -12.60
N CYS A 167 -1.50 -3.67 -11.92
CA CYS A 167 -0.82 -3.88 -10.66
C CYS A 167 -1.85 -3.93 -9.53
N THR A 168 -2.34 -5.14 -9.26
CA THR A 168 -3.26 -5.43 -8.17
C THR A 168 -2.50 -6.01 -6.97
N PHE A 169 -3.14 -5.99 -5.81
CA PHE A 169 -2.65 -6.69 -4.62
C PHE A 169 -2.37 -8.18 -4.91
N GLU A 170 -3.31 -8.88 -5.53
CA GLU A 170 -3.17 -10.31 -5.88
C GLU A 170 -1.98 -10.55 -6.81
N PHE A 171 -1.75 -9.64 -7.77
CA PHE A 171 -0.62 -9.76 -8.68
C PHE A 171 0.72 -9.59 -7.95
N LEU A 172 0.86 -8.57 -7.10
CA LEU A 172 2.06 -8.39 -6.28
C LEU A 172 2.26 -9.59 -5.34
N GLN A 173 1.19 -10.08 -4.71
CA GLN A 173 1.24 -11.26 -3.87
C GLN A 173 1.72 -12.50 -4.64
N SER A 174 1.29 -12.68 -5.90
CA SER A 174 1.75 -13.78 -6.76
C SER A 174 3.25 -13.72 -7.10
N CYS A 175 3.89 -12.55 -6.95
CA CYS A 175 5.33 -12.37 -7.14
C CYS A 175 6.14 -12.66 -5.88
N MET A 176 5.49 -12.76 -4.70
CA MET A 176 6.17 -12.93 -3.42
C MET A 176 7.05 -14.18 -3.35
N PRO A 177 6.66 -15.38 -3.82
CA PRO A 177 7.54 -16.55 -3.78
C PRO A 177 8.86 -16.34 -4.51
N ALA A 178 8.83 -15.66 -5.66
CA ALA A 178 10.04 -15.34 -6.41
C ALA A 178 10.89 -14.29 -5.69
N LEU A 179 10.28 -13.25 -5.12
CA LEU A 179 10.99 -12.26 -4.32
C LEU A 179 11.63 -12.89 -3.07
N THR A 180 10.91 -13.77 -2.38
CA THR A 180 11.42 -14.50 -1.21
C THR A 180 12.61 -15.35 -1.61
N ARG A 181 12.52 -16.11 -2.72
CA ARG A 181 13.63 -16.90 -3.22
C ARG A 181 14.85 -16.04 -3.54
N LEU A 182 14.66 -14.93 -4.25
CA LEU A 182 15.74 -14.02 -4.60
C LEU A 182 16.39 -13.40 -3.34
N ALA A 183 15.59 -13.02 -2.35
CA ALA A 183 16.08 -12.51 -1.07
C ALA A 183 16.88 -13.57 -0.32
N MET A 184 16.36 -14.80 -0.17
CA MET A 184 17.10 -15.88 0.50
C MET A 184 18.42 -16.21 -0.18
N VAL A 185 18.45 -16.27 -1.53
CA VAL A 185 19.69 -16.54 -2.27
C VAL A 185 20.70 -15.42 -2.09
N ARG A 186 20.25 -14.15 -2.15
CA ARG A 186 21.11 -12.98 -1.89
C ARG A 186 21.75 -13.08 -0.51
N GLU A 187 20.95 -13.33 0.52
CA GLU A 187 21.43 -13.41 1.91
C GLU A 187 22.32 -14.63 2.13
N TRP A 188 22.02 -15.77 1.49
CA TRP A 188 22.88 -16.95 1.56
C TRP A 188 24.29 -16.67 1.04
N HIS A 189 24.40 -15.97 -0.10
CA HIS A 189 25.71 -15.58 -0.63
C HIS A 189 26.41 -14.59 0.27
N TYR A 190 25.67 -13.61 0.82
CA TYR A 190 26.20 -12.62 1.75
C TYR A 190 26.75 -13.29 3.02
N GLU A 191 25.96 -14.14 3.68
CA GLU A 191 26.38 -14.87 4.89
C GLU A 191 27.56 -15.82 4.60
N ARG A 192 27.59 -16.48 3.43
CA ARG A 192 28.71 -17.33 3.03
C ARG A 192 30.00 -16.54 2.86
N GLU A 193 29.94 -15.40 2.19
CA GLU A 193 31.09 -14.52 1.97
C GLU A 193 31.58 -13.93 3.31
N GLU A 194 30.66 -13.47 4.17
CA GLU A 194 30.99 -12.98 5.52
C GLU A 194 31.68 -14.06 6.37
N LEU A 195 31.13 -15.27 6.44
CA LEU A 195 31.71 -16.39 7.20
C LEU A 195 33.10 -16.78 6.67
N THR A 196 33.25 -16.85 5.35
CA THR A 196 34.53 -17.18 4.72
C THR A 196 35.58 -16.11 5.02
N TRP A 197 35.18 -14.84 4.91
CA TRP A 197 36.05 -13.70 5.24
C TRP A 197 36.45 -13.70 6.72
N ALA A 198 35.49 -13.83 7.63
CA ALA A 198 35.72 -13.81 9.08
C ALA A 198 36.64 -14.96 9.50
N ARG A 199 36.44 -16.17 8.95
CA ARG A 199 37.31 -17.32 9.16
C ARG A 199 38.73 -17.08 8.64
N SER A 200 38.89 -16.46 7.47
CA SER A 200 40.20 -16.11 6.92
C SER A 200 40.98 -15.12 7.79
N LYS A 201 40.26 -14.33 8.60
CA LYS A 201 40.82 -13.39 9.58
C LYS A 201 41.01 -13.97 10.98
N GLY A 202 40.67 -15.25 11.20
CA GLY A 202 40.79 -15.89 12.49
C GLY A 202 39.79 -15.39 13.53
N VAL A 203 38.69 -14.76 13.08
CA VAL A 203 37.61 -14.31 13.97
C VAL A 203 36.99 -15.53 14.66
N ARG A 204 36.77 -15.41 15.97
CA ARG A 204 36.10 -16.42 16.80
C ARG A 204 34.76 -15.90 17.26
N GLN A 205 33.80 -16.80 17.42
CA GLN A 205 32.48 -16.49 17.96
C GLN A 205 32.48 -16.73 19.46
N LYS A 206 31.94 -15.78 20.22
CA LYS A 206 31.72 -15.98 21.65
C LYS A 206 30.40 -16.70 21.89
N VAL A 207 30.46 -17.90 22.46
CA VAL A 207 29.30 -18.69 22.85
C VAL A 207 29.42 -18.99 24.34
N VAL A 208 28.56 -18.36 25.15
CA VAL A 208 28.45 -18.62 26.61
C VAL A 208 29.83 -18.67 27.28
N ASP A 209 30.58 -17.57 27.16
CA ASP A 209 31.94 -17.35 27.71
C ASP A 209 33.10 -18.14 27.07
N GLU A 210 32.85 -18.99 26.09
CA GLU A 210 33.90 -19.66 25.32
C GLU A 210 34.06 -19.07 23.92
N LEU A 211 35.31 -18.99 23.45
CA LEU A 211 35.64 -18.61 22.08
C LEU A 211 35.66 -19.85 21.20
N VAL A 212 34.64 -20.01 20.37
CA VAL A 212 34.48 -21.12 19.43
C VAL A 212 34.90 -20.68 18.02
N GLU A 213 35.54 -21.58 17.26
CA GLU A 213 35.82 -21.32 15.85
C GLU A 213 34.51 -21.18 15.05
N LEU A 214 34.49 -20.24 14.10
CA LEU A 214 33.33 -20.07 13.23
C LEU A 214 33.08 -21.37 12.44
N PRO A 215 31.80 -21.78 12.29
CA PRO A 215 31.48 -23.01 11.59
C PRO A 215 31.85 -22.90 10.10
N ASP A 216 32.13 -24.04 9.48
CA ASP A 216 32.38 -24.08 8.04
C ASP A 216 31.11 -23.66 7.28
N PRO A 217 31.15 -22.66 6.38
CA PRO A 217 29.97 -22.20 5.66
C PRO A 217 29.29 -23.33 4.87
N ASP A 218 30.05 -24.31 4.36
CA ASP A 218 29.48 -25.41 3.57
C ASP A 218 28.73 -26.44 4.44
N VAL A 219 28.98 -26.44 5.75
CA VAL A 219 28.27 -27.28 6.74
C VAL A 219 27.14 -26.50 7.40
N PHE A 220 27.35 -25.20 7.63
CA PHE A 220 26.41 -24.34 8.34
C PHE A 220 25.23 -23.91 7.47
N LEU A 221 25.49 -23.57 6.21
CA LEU A 221 24.46 -23.10 5.30
C LEU A 221 23.81 -24.27 4.55
N PRO A 222 22.49 -24.22 4.32
CA PRO A 222 21.83 -25.25 3.52
C PRO A 222 22.31 -25.22 2.06
N PRO A 223 22.20 -26.34 1.31
CA PRO A 223 22.47 -26.34 -0.12
C PRO A 223 21.60 -25.32 -0.84
N ILE A 224 22.20 -24.49 -1.71
CA ILE A 224 21.49 -23.38 -2.37
C ILE A 224 20.27 -23.86 -3.18
N ASP A 225 20.37 -25.04 -3.81
CA ASP A 225 19.31 -25.62 -4.64
C ASP A 225 18.18 -26.28 -3.81
N ASP A 226 18.40 -26.53 -2.51
CA ASP A 226 17.39 -27.09 -1.63
C ASP A 226 16.49 -25.98 -1.08
N THR A 227 15.37 -25.76 -1.78
CA THR A 227 14.41 -24.70 -1.43
C THR A 227 13.82 -24.91 -0.04
N SER A 228 13.52 -26.15 0.36
CA SER A 228 12.92 -26.43 1.67
C SER A 228 13.92 -26.21 2.82
N ALA A 229 15.19 -26.57 2.62
CA ALA A 229 16.23 -26.28 3.60
C ALA A 229 16.50 -24.78 3.74
N MET A 230 16.48 -24.04 2.62
CA MET A 230 16.58 -22.57 2.61
C MET A 230 15.42 -21.91 3.36
N GLU A 231 14.17 -22.33 3.12
CA GLU A 231 13.00 -21.83 3.84
C GLU A 231 13.08 -22.15 5.34
N LYS A 232 13.52 -23.35 5.71
CA LYS A 232 13.71 -23.71 7.12
C LYS A 232 14.79 -22.85 7.80
N TYR A 233 15.84 -22.52 7.07
CA TYR A 233 16.97 -21.72 7.57
C TYR A 233 16.59 -20.25 7.74
N PHE A 234 16.13 -19.59 6.66
CA PHE A 234 15.78 -18.17 6.65
C PHE A 234 14.42 -17.86 7.26
N ARG A 235 13.63 -18.89 7.57
CA ARG A 235 12.31 -18.82 8.22
C ARG A 235 11.47 -17.67 7.65
N PRO A 236 11.18 -17.66 6.33
CA PRO A 236 10.42 -16.59 5.73
C PRO A 236 9.09 -16.48 6.47
N ARG A 237 8.90 -15.39 7.21
CA ARG A 237 7.64 -15.16 7.91
C ARG A 237 6.61 -14.86 6.82
N SER A 238 5.53 -15.63 6.83
CA SER A 238 4.67 -15.92 5.69
C SER A 238 4.65 -14.81 4.62
N ALA A 239 5.35 -15.04 3.51
CA ALA A 239 5.30 -14.17 2.34
C ALA A 239 3.91 -14.16 1.68
N MET A 240 3.05 -15.10 2.09
CA MET A 240 1.64 -15.20 1.78
C MET A 240 0.84 -14.66 2.97
N LEU A 241 0.01 -13.65 2.72
CA LEU A 241 -0.96 -13.20 3.72
C LEU A 241 -1.81 -14.39 4.17
N PRO A 242 -2.07 -14.53 5.48
CA PRO A 242 -2.89 -15.60 6.02
C PRO A 242 -4.20 -15.71 5.24
N ASP A 243 -4.61 -16.94 4.94
CA ASP A 243 -5.94 -17.20 4.37
C ASP A 243 -7.03 -16.63 5.29
N LYS A 244 -8.23 -16.39 4.76
CA LYS A 244 -9.34 -15.77 5.52
C LYS A 244 -9.55 -16.39 6.91
N GLN A 245 -9.42 -17.71 7.06
CA GLN A 245 -9.52 -18.38 8.35
C GLN A 245 -8.44 -17.94 9.36
N GLN A 246 -7.20 -17.81 8.91
CA GLN A 246 -6.11 -17.32 9.75
C GLN A 246 -6.24 -15.82 10.03
N GLN A 247 -6.89 -15.04 9.15
CA GLN A 247 -7.24 -13.65 9.44
C GLN A 247 -8.32 -13.54 10.51
N ASP A 248 -9.36 -14.38 10.46
CA ASP A 248 -10.43 -14.41 11.46
C ASP A 248 -9.89 -14.87 12.84
N GLU A 249 -8.98 -15.84 12.86
CA GLU A 249 -8.28 -16.27 14.08
C GLU A 249 -7.29 -15.22 14.58
N ALA A 250 -6.52 -14.58 13.68
CA ALA A 250 -5.62 -13.47 14.03
C ALA A 250 -6.40 -12.23 14.49
N MET A 251 -7.64 -12.02 14.04
CA MET A 251 -8.51 -10.98 14.56
C MET A 251 -8.91 -11.22 16.02
N SER A 252 -8.97 -12.48 16.47
CA SER A 252 -9.23 -12.86 17.86
C SER A 252 -7.97 -12.85 18.74
N ALA A 253 -6.79 -13.14 18.18
CA ALA A 253 -5.53 -13.13 18.91
C ALA A 253 -4.99 -11.69 19.12
N ASP A 254 -4.45 -11.43 20.31
CA ASP A 254 -3.97 -10.13 20.75
C ASP A 254 -2.69 -9.65 20.03
N GLY A 255 -2.49 -8.34 19.93
CA GLY A 255 -1.21 -7.73 19.55
C GLY A 255 -1.06 -7.29 18.09
N SER A 256 -0.34 -6.18 17.89
CA SER A 256 -0.18 -5.39 16.65
C SER A 256 0.56 -6.05 15.47
N ASP A 257 0.84 -7.35 15.54
CA ASP A 257 1.56 -8.11 14.52
C ASP A 257 0.67 -9.18 13.84
N LYS A 258 -0.59 -8.82 13.58
CA LYS A 258 -1.58 -9.71 12.94
C LYS A 258 -1.31 -10.03 11.47
N TYR A 259 -0.31 -9.39 10.88
CA TYR A 259 0.05 -9.60 9.49
C TYR A 259 1.46 -10.17 9.43
N PRO A 260 1.66 -11.28 8.70
CA PRO A 260 2.96 -11.90 8.62
C PRO A 260 3.95 -10.88 8.09
N LEU A 261 5.06 -10.74 8.81
CA LEU A 261 6.13 -9.83 8.43
C LEU A 261 6.68 -10.31 7.09
N LEU A 262 6.80 -9.43 6.10
CA LEU A 262 7.41 -9.74 4.79
C LEU A 262 8.93 -9.77 4.92
N VAL A 263 9.43 -10.61 5.82
CA VAL A 263 10.84 -10.66 6.19
C VAL A 263 11.36 -12.09 6.15
N ILE A 264 12.63 -12.19 5.84
CA ILE A 264 13.45 -13.35 6.14
C ILE A 264 14.31 -13.01 7.36
N ASP A 265 14.50 -13.99 8.24
CA ASP A 265 15.40 -13.87 9.37
C ASP A 265 16.81 -14.25 8.88
N THR A 266 17.76 -13.31 8.91
CA THR A 266 19.16 -13.55 8.54
C THR A 266 20.06 -13.50 9.75
N LEU A 267 21.19 -14.23 9.70
CA LEU A 267 22.22 -14.20 10.72
C LEU A 267 23.36 -13.28 10.28
N HIS A 268 23.45 -12.10 10.87
CA HIS A 268 24.58 -11.20 10.62
C HIS A 268 25.54 -11.17 11.80
N HIS A 269 26.81 -10.99 11.48
CA HIS A 269 27.88 -10.83 12.46
C HIS A 269 27.97 -9.36 12.86
N ALA A 270 27.43 -9.01 14.03
CA ALA A 270 27.57 -7.67 14.54
C ALA A 270 29.00 -7.43 15.05
N GLY A 271 29.58 -6.28 14.68
CA GLY A 271 30.96 -5.91 15.01
C GLY A 271 31.94 -6.02 13.85
N ILE A 272 31.52 -6.57 12.70
CA ILE A 272 32.28 -6.50 11.45
C ILE A 272 31.85 -5.23 10.68
N GLU A 273 32.02 -4.05 11.28
CA GLU A 273 32.00 -2.83 10.47
C GLU A 273 33.34 -2.69 9.73
N GLU A 274 33.41 -1.90 8.67
CA GLU A 274 34.58 -1.77 7.77
C GLU A 274 35.90 -1.34 8.45
N GLN A 275 35.89 -1.09 9.76
CA GLN A 275 37.09 -0.88 10.54
C GLN A 275 37.63 -2.22 11.03
N PRO A 276 38.95 -2.48 10.87
CA PRO A 276 39.55 -3.69 11.43
C PRO A 276 39.22 -3.71 12.92
N PRO A 277 38.57 -4.78 13.42
CA PRO A 277 38.20 -4.87 14.82
C PRO A 277 39.47 -4.68 15.67
N PRO A 278 39.41 -3.90 16.76
CA PRO A 278 40.53 -3.87 17.69
C PRO A 278 40.86 -5.32 18.10
N GLU A 279 42.16 -5.63 18.15
CA GLU A 279 42.64 -7.00 18.40
C GLU A 279 41.94 -7.58 19.65
N GLY A 280 41.08 -8.57 19.45
CA GLY A 280 40.34 -9.24 20.51
C GLY A 280 38.84 -8.97 20.59
N ASP A 281 38.23 -8.26 19.62
CA ASP A 281 36.79 -8.02 19.65
C ASP A 281 35.96 -9.28 19.33
N ASP A 282 35.04 -9.58 20.26
CA ASP A 282 34.09 -10.67 20.19
C ASP A 282 33.00 -10.37 19.14
N VAL A 283 32.81 -11.26 18.17
CA VAL A 283 31.70 -11.13 17.20
C VAL A 283 30.48 -11.89 17.68
N SER A 284 29.34 -11.21 17.73
CA SER A 284 28.04 -11.78 18.10
C SER A 284 27.16 -11.97 16.88
N LEU A 285 26.51 -13.14 16.77
CA LEU A 285 25.48 -13.37 15.78
C LEU A 285 24.20 -12.63 16.19
N ILE A 286 23.80 -11.65 15.39
CA ILE A 286 22.53 -10.93 15.56
C ILE A 286 21.60 -11.35 14.43
N HIS A 287 20.39 -11.77 14.81
CA HIS A 287 19.32 -11.98 13.86
C HIS A 287 18.84 -10.63 13.35
N ARG A 288 18.93 -10.39 12.04
CA ARG A 288 18.41 -9.19 11.41
C ARG A 288 17.25 -9.58 10.50
N PRO A 289 16.05 -8.99 10.68
CA PRO A 289 14.99 -9.18 9.70
C PRO A 289 15.32 -8.40 8.42
N GLN A 290 15.32 -9.08 7.28
CA GLN A 290 15.50 -8.47 5.96
C GLN A 290 14.19 -8.47 5.19
N THR A 291 13.81 -7.33 4.59
CA THR A 291 12.59 -7.26 3.79
C THR A 291 12.71 -8.07 2.50
N VAL A 292 11.66 -8.82 2.19
CA VAL A 292 11.51 -9.53 0.91
C VAL A 292 11.07 -8.57 -0.20
N LEU A 293 10.28 -7.55 0.15
CA LEU A 293 9.72 -6.57 -0.78
C LEU A 293 10.37 -5.21 -0.48
N ALA A 294 11.26 -4.73 -1.35
CA ALA A 294 11.95 -3.46 -1.13
C ALA A 294 11.11 -2.27 -1.64
N ALA A 295 9.98 -1.99 -0.98
CA ALA A 295 9.15 -0.83 -1.33
C ALA A 295 9.82 0.47 -0.87
N GLU A 296 10.05 1.37 -1.82
CA GLU A 296 10.67 2.67 -1.57
C GLU A 296 9.69 3.83 -1.66
N ILE A 297 8.53 3.64 -2.29
CA ILE A 297 7.54 4.70 -2.46
C ILE A 297 6.13 4.17 -2.24
N ILE A 298 5.30 4.98 -1.57
CA ILE A 298 3.84 4.83 -1.59
C ILE A 298 3.27 6.04 -2.31
N PRO A 299 2.79 5.88 -3.55
CA PRO A 299 2.20 6.97 -4.30
C PRO A 299 0.97 7.53 -3.60
N GLU A 300 0.77 8.85 -3.70
CA GLU A 300 -0.37 9.53 -3.07
C GLU A 300 -1.71 8.98 -3.56
N ASN A 301 -1.80 8.54 -4.82
CA ASN A 301 -3.02 7.95 -5.36
C ASN A 301 -3.40 6.60 -4.72
N ILE A 302 -2.49 5.92 -4.02
CA ILE A 302 -2.81 4.73 -3.22
C ILE A 302 -3.43 5.14 -1.89
N VAL A 303 -2.92 6.21 -1.28
CA VAL A 303 -3.38 6.77 0.00
C VAL A 303 -4.70 7.54 -0.15
N LEU A 304 -4.94 8.12 -1.32
CA LEU A 304 -6.13 8.90 -1.65
C LEU A 304 -7.24 8.08 -2.32
N ARG A 305 -7.15 6.74 -2.34
CA ARG A 305 -8.14 5.90 -3.04
C ARG A 305 -9.55 6.09 -2.46
N LYS A 306 -10.53 6.06 -3.36
CA LYS A 306 -11.97 6.04 -3.09
C LYS A 306 -12.66 5.12 -4.09
N PRO A 307 -13.48 4.14 -3.66
CA PRO A 307 -13.67 3.71 -2.28
C PRO A 307 -12.49 2.86 -1.75
N TRP A 308 -12.40 2.73 -0.42
CA TRP A 308 -11.53 1.78 0.26
C TRP A 308 -12.09 0.36 0.16
N THR A 309 -11.64 -0.37 -0.86
CA THR A 309 -11.91 -1.79 -1.02
C THR A 309 -10.92 -2.63 -0.21
N ASP A 310 -11.30 -3.87 0.12
CA ASP A 310 -10.41 -4.84 0.81
C ASP A 310 -9.06 -5.00 0.10
N ALA A 311 -9.07 -5.11 -1.24
CA ALA A 311 -7.85 -5.19 -2.04
C ALA A 311 -6.96 -3.95 -1.93
N ASN A 312 -7.54 -2.75 -1.80
CA ASN A 312 -6.78 -1.50 -1.63
C ASN A 312 -6.13 -1.43 -0.24
N ILE A 313 -6.84 -1.87 0.79
CA ILE A 313 -6.34 -1.91 2.17
C ILE A 313 -5.18 -2.91 2.27
N LYS A 314 -5.37 -4.12 1.72
CA LYS A 314 -4.31 -5.15 1.65
C LYS A 314 -3.08 -4.69 0.88
N LEU A 315 -3.27 -3.98 -0.24
CA LEU A 315 -2.16 -3.38 -0.99
C LEU A 315 -1.39 -2.36 -0.13
N LEU A 316 -2.10 -1.41 0.49
CA LEU A 316 -1.48 -0.38 1.32
C LEU A 316 -0.71 -0.99 2.49
N GLN A 317 -1.28 -2.02 3.09
CA GLN A 317 -0.68 -2.75 4.19
C GLN A 317 0.59 -3.51 3.78
N LEU A 318 0.57 -4.18 2.62
CA LEU A 318 1.74 -4.86 2.05
C LEU A 318 2.89 -3.86 1.84
N LEU A 319 2.59 -2.69 1.23
CA LEU A 319 3.59 -1.64 1.00
C LEU A 319 4.13 -1.05 2.30
N ARG A 320 3.27 -0.84 3.29
CA ARG A 320 3.68 -0.38 4.63
C ARG A 320 4.63 -1.38 5.30
N GLN A 321 4.32 -2.68 5.25
CA GLN A 321 5.20 -3.71 5.81
C GLN A 321 6.57 -3.73 5.12
N ALA A 322 6.59 -3.61 3.80
CA ALA A 322 7.81 -3.50 3.02
C ALA A 322 8.68 -2.29 3.41
N MET A 323 8.06 -1.16 3.78
CA MET A 323 8.78 0.03 4.24
C MET A 323 9.36 -0.09 5.66
N ARG A 324 8.78 -0.92 6.53
CA ARG A 324 9.21 -1.03 7.95
C ARG A 324 10.67 -1.45 8.10
N PHE A 325 11.14 -2.37 7.26
CA PHE A 325 12.49 -2.95 7.34
C PHE A 325 13.44 -2.43 6.25
N GLY A 326 12.98 -1.52 5.39
CA GLY A 326 13.82 -0.91 4.37
C GLY A 326 14.87 0.03 4.96
N GLY A 327 16.14 -0.18 4.57
CA GLY A 327 17.26 0.67 4.95
C GLY A 327 17.31 2.01 4.19
N CYS A 328 16.65 2.11 3.04
CA CYS A 328 16.54 3.36 2.30
C CYS A 328 15.47 4.28 2.91
N GLN A 329 15.71 5.59 2.92
CA GLN A 329 14.70 6.59 3.25
C GLN A 329 13.61 6.55 2.17
N PRO A 330 12.41 6.03 2.48
CA PRO A 330 11.36 5.90 1.49
C PRO A 330 10.87 7.29 1.06
N THR A 331 10.45 7.43 -0.20
CA THR A 331 9.69 8.60 -0.63
C THR A 331 8.29 8.46 -0.04
N GLN A 332 8.03 9.30 0.94
CA GLN A 332 6.81 9.24 1.74
C GLN A 332 5.67 9.97 1.03
N PRO A 333 4.41 9.50 1.16
CA PRO A 333 3.27 10.29 0.74
C PRO A 333 3.24 11.59 1.55
N SER A 334 2.78 12.68 0.94
CA SER A 334 2.68 13.94 1.69
C SER A 334 1.76 13.76 2.91
N PRO A 335 2.07 14.40 4.05
CA PRO A 335 1.22 14.34 5.23
C PRO A 335 -0.23 14.76 4.93
N GLN A 336 -0.40 15.76 4.05
CA GLN A 336 -1.70 16.20 3.59
C GLN A 336 -2.45 15.10 2.83
N ALA A 337 -1.78 14.33 1.98
CA ALA A 337 -2.40 13.19 1.29
C ALA A 337 -2.78 12.08 2.27
N LEU A 338 -1.94 11.78 3.28
CA LEU A 338 -2.27 10.85 4.37
C LEU A 338 -3.52 11.30 5.14
N PHE A 339 -3.57 12.56 5.58
CA PHE A 339 -4.72 13.07 6.32
C PHE A 339 -5.99 13.12 5.48
N GLU A 340 -5.91 13.44 4.19
CA GLU A 340 -7.07 13.36 3.31
C GLU A 340 -7.50 11.90 3.11
N GLY A 341 -6.56 10.96 2.98
CA GLY A 341 -6.82 9.52 2.97
C GLY A 341 -7.56 9.05 4.22
N MET A 342 -7.12 9.49 5.40
CA MET A 342 -7.79 9.21 6.69
C MET A 342 -9.19 9.80 6.73
N ALA A 343 -9.36 11.04 6.28
CA ALA A 343 -10.67 11.68 6.19
C ALA A 343 -11.62 10.89 5.26
N ASN A 344 -11.10 10.31 4.18
CA ASN A 344 -11.88 9.47 3.27
C ASN A 344 -12.28 8.16 3.93
N ALA A 345 -11.37 7.51 4.67
CA ALA A 345 -11.68 6.31 5.44
C ALA A 345 -12.77 6.57 6.49
N VAL A 346 -12.72 7.73 7.17
CA VAL A 346 -13.75 8.16 8.13
C VAL A 346 -15.11 8.34 7.44
N ARG A 347 -15.19 9.11 6.36
CA ARG A 347 -16.45 9.34 5.61
C ARG A 347 -17.08 8.04 5.11
N GLU A 348 -16.26 7.07 4.72
CA GLU A 348 -16.72 5.76 4.25
C GLU A 348 -17.05 4.80 5.39
N GLY A 349 -16.77 5.15 6.66
CA GLY A 349 -16.93 4.26 7.80
C GLY A 349 -15.97 3.07 7.78
N ASN A 350 -14.84 3.17 7.08
CA ASN A 350 -13.88 2.09 6.93
C ASN A 350 -12.79 2.17 8.00
N GLU A 351 -13.05 1.52 9.14
CA GLU A 351 -12.14 1.46 10.28
C GLU A 351 -10.79 0.82 9.95
N LEU A 352 -10.78 -0.25 9.15
CA LEU A 352 -9.55 -0.95 8.79
C LEU A 352 -8.63 -0.07 7.93
N ALA A 353 -9.21 0.66 6.97
CA ALA A 353 -8.44 1.63 6.19
C ALA A 353 -7.85 2.72 7.07
N LEU A 354 -8.64 3.26 8.03
CA LEU A 354 -8.16 4.26 8.98
C LEU A 354 -6.99 3.73 9.83
N LEU A 355 -7.11 2.51 10.37
CA LEU A 355 -6.04 1.87 11.14
C LEU A 355 -4.76 1.75 10.30
N VAL A 356 -4.82 1.18 9.09
CA VAL A 356 -3.64 1.01 8.23
C VAL A 356 -2.99 2.34 7.87
N LEU A 357 -3.79 3.39 7.63
CA LEU A 357 -3.29 4.74 7.37
C LEU A 357 -2.62 5.38 8.58
N LEU A 358 -3.16 5.16 9.79
CA LEU A 358 -2.55 5.65 11.03
C LEU A 358 -1.23 4.93 11.32
N GLU A 359 -1.18 3.62 11.14
CA GLU A 359 0.05 2.87 11.28
C GLU A 359 1.08 3.26 10.19
N LEU A 360 0.63 3.53 8.96
CA LEU A 360 1.50 4.06 7.91
C LEU A 360 2.04 5.44 8.31
N HIS A 361 1.18 6.33 8.81
CA HIS A 361 1.58 7.63 9.32
C HIS A 361 2.65 7.48 10.40
N GLU A 362 2.48 6.60 11.40
CA GLU A 362 3.49 6.32 12.42
C GLU A 362 4.83 5.87 11.82
N THR A 363 4.80 4.94 10.85
CA THR A 363 6.04 4.46 10.19
C THR A 363 6.75 5.56 9.39
N VAL A 364 5.99 6.52 8.87
CA VAL A 364 6.45 7.63 8.03
C VAL A 364 6.96 8.79 8.89
N THR A 365 6.15 9.26 9.84
CA THR A 365 6.44 10.41 10.69
C THR A 365 7.47 10.10 11.77
N GLY A 366 7.50 8.87 12.30
CA GLY A 366 8.53 8.46 13.25
C GLY A 366 9.97 8.61 12.70
N ARG A 367 10.13 8.58 11.38
CA ARG A 367 11.43 8.77 10.71
C ARG A 367 11.73 10.21 10.33
N VAL A 368 10.73 10.98 9.89
CA VAL A 368 10.94 12.27 9.20
C VAL A 368 10.23 13.46 9.86
N TYR A 369 9.07 13.24 10.48
CA TYR A 369 8.19 14.29 10.97
C TYR A 369 7.82 14.05 12.44
N GLN A 370 8.81 14.07 13.33
CA GLN A 370 8.62 13.77 14.76
C GLN A 370 7.55 14.64 15.46
N GLU A 371 7.13 15.75 14.84
CA GLU A 371 6.16 16.71 15.40
C GLU A 371 4.81 16.75 14.67
N GLN A 372 4.64 16.05 13.54
CA GLN A 372 3.35 16.08 12.85
C GLN A 372 2.39 15.09 13.45
N VAL A 373 1.35 15.62 14.07
CA VAL A 373 0.32 14.84 14.76
C VAL A 373 -0.97 14.90 13.94
N PRO A 374 -1.86 13.88 14.01
CA PRO A 374 -3.11 13.90 13.28
C PRO A 374 -3.91 15.19 13.54
N PRO A 375 -4.38 15.88 12.49
CA PRO A 375 -5.01 17.18 12.65
C PRO A 375 -6.37 17.05 13.34
N LEU A 376 -6.69 18.00 14.22
CA LEU A 376 -7.94 18.08 14.98
C LEU A 376 -9.21 17.92 14.11
N ARG A 377 -9.15 18.40 12.86
CA ARG A 377 -10.23 18.25 11.87
C ARG A 377 -10.65 16.79 11.62
N LEU A 378 -9.78 15.81 11.83
CA LEU A 378 -10.14 14.39 11.68
C LEU A 378 -11.05 13.93 12.82
N PHE A 379 -10.79 14.39 14.05
CA PHE A 379 -11.66 14.12 15.20
C PHE A 379 -13.03 14.77 14.98
N HIS A 380 -13.05 16.04 14.55
CA HIS A 380 -14.29 16.74 14.21
C HIS A 380 -15.09 15.99 13.15
N LEU A 381 -14.41 15.52 12.10
CA LEU A 381 -15.05 14.77 11.04
C LEU A 381 -15.72 13.49 11.57
N VAL A 382 -15.05 12.72 12.44
CA VAL A 382 -15.65 11.52 13.05
C VAL A 382 -16.88 11.88 13.89
N CYS A 383 -16.81 12.93 14.71
CA CYS A 383 -17.91 13.36 15.58
C CYS A 383 -19.12 13.94 14.82
N GLN A 384 -18.91 14.49 13.63
CA GLN A 384 -19.93 15.20 12.86
C GLN A 384 -20.49 14.38 11.69
N GLU A 385 -19.88 13.25 11.32
CA GLU A 385 -20.30 12.47 10.16
C GLU A 385 -21.65 11.75 10.42
N PRO A 386 -22.75 12.21 9.80
CA PRO A 386 -24.09 11.72 10.14
C PRO A 386 -24.36 10.29 9.66
N THR A 387 -23.53 9.75 8.77
CA THR A 387 -23.67 8.39 8.25
C THR A 387 -23.05 7.33 9.15
N LEU A 388 -22.21 7.73 10.13
CA LEU A 388 -21.52 6.80 11.02
C LEU A 388 -22.38 6.49 12.25
N PRO A 389 -22.64 5.21 12.56
CA PRO A 389 -23.22 4.80 13.83
C PRO A 389 -22.31 5.21 15.01
N ASP A 390 -22.90 5.59 16.15
CA ASP A 390 -22.18 6.01 17.36
C ASP A 390 -21.06 5.04 17.76
N ARG A 391 -21.32 3.73 17.73
CA ARG A 391 -20.32 2.69 18.03
C ARG A 391 -19.09 2.77 17.11
N LEU A 392 -19.30 3.05 15.82
CA LEU A 392 -18.22 3.16 14.85
C LEU A 392 -17.44 4.47 15.07
N GLN A 393 -18.13 5.57 15.39
CA GLN A 393 -17.49 6.82 15.77
C GLN A 393 -16.56 6.61 16.98
N CYS A 394 -17.01 5.90 18.01
CA CYS A 394 -16.21 5.59 19.20
C CYS A 394 -14.93 4.82 18.86
N ARG A 395 -15.03 3.79 18.01
CA ARG A 395 -13.88 3.01 17.56
C ARG A 395 -12.89 3.87 16.77
N MET A 396 -13.37 4.72 15.87
CA MET A 396 -12.51 5.62 15.11
C MET A 396 -11.85 6.69 15.98
N ILE A 397 -12.57 7.27 16.95
CA ILE A 397 -11.98 8.20 17.94
C ILE A 397 -10.91 7.49 18.76
N ALA A 398 -11.17 6.27 19.24
CA ALA A 398 -10.17 5.48 19.98
C ALA A 398 -8.90 5.23 19.15
N LEU A 399 -9.04 4.91 17.86
CA LEU A 399 -7.90 4.74 16.95
C LEU A 399 -7.10 6.04 16.77
N LEU A 400 -7.80 7.17 16.59
CA LEU A 400 -7.17 8.48 16.45
C LEU A 400 -6.44 8.91 17.73
N LEU A 401 -7.07 8.71 18.90
CA LEU A 401 -6.47 9.02 20.21
C LEU A 401 -5.24 8.18 20.49
N ARG A 402 -5.25 6.89 20.13
CA ARG A 402 -4.08 6.00 20.27
C ARG A 402 -2.86 6.52 19.49
N ASN A 403 -3.10 7.17 18.35
CA ASN A 403 -2.05 7.71 17.49
C ASN A 403 -1.81 9.21 17.71
N ALA A 404 -2.55 9.85 18.62
CA ALA A 404 -2.35 11.24 18.97
C ALA A 404 -1.14 11.35 19.90
N GLY A 405 -0.07 11.98 19.40
CA GLY A 405 1.07 12.36 20.23
C GLY A 405 0.70 13.38 21.29
N ALA A 406 1.62 13.63 22.24
CA ALA A 406 1.41 14.57 23.35
C ALA A 406 1.03 16.00 22.90
N ALA A 407 1.45 16.43 21.71
CA ALA A 407 1.13 17.75 21.17
C ALA A 407 -0.36 17.89 20.81
N THR A 408 -0.95 16.94 20.08
CA THR A 408 -2.42 16.96 19.80
C THR A 408 -3.24 16.77 21.05
N ALA A 409 -2.71 16.05 22.03
CA ALA A 409 -3.32 15.95 23.35
C ALA A 409 -3.61 17.34 23.97
N ARG A 410 -2.75 18.34 23.75
CA ARG A 410 -3.00 19.72 24.23
C ARG A 410 -4.08 20.43 23.41
N GLU A 411 -4.04 20.29 22.09
CA GLU A 411 -5.06 20.89 21.21
C GLU A 411 -6.46 20.31 21.44
N LEU A 412 -6.54 19.03 21.82
CA LEU A 412 -7.80 18.34 22.12
C LEU A 412 -8.43 18.77 23.45
N ALA A 413 -7.66 19.35 24.38
CA ALA A 413 -8.12 19.64 25.74
C ALA A 413 -9.27 20.68 25.76
N ASP A 414 -9.24 21.62 24.82
CA ASP A 414 -10.19 22.74 24.74
C ASP A 414 -11.20 22.59 23.58
N ASP A 415 -11.35 21.39 23.01
CA ASP A 415 -12.16 21.19 21.82
C ASP A 415 -13.66 20.99 22.10
N GLU A 416 -14.48 22.01 21.82
CA GLU A 416 -15.93 21.99 22.06
C GLU A 416 -16.67 20.86 21.33
N ILE A 417 -16.25 20.54 20.10
CA ILE A 417 -16.92 19.53 19.27
C ILE A 417 -16.76 18.15 19.89
N LEU A 418 -15.54 17.79 20.25
CA LEU A 418 -15.23 16.51 20.86
C LEU A 418 -15.83 16.40 22.28
N THR A 419 -15.84 17.49 23.07
CA THR A 419 -16.53 17.51 24.37
C THR A 419 -18.04 17.28 24.21
N ARG A 420 -18.69 17.98 23.27
CA ARG A 420 -20.13 17.83 23.00
C ARG A 420 -20.46 16.42 22.55
N TRP A 421 -19.63 15.84 21.68
CA TRP A 421 -19.78 14.44 21.25
C TRP A 421 -19.69 13.47 22.44
N ALA A 422 -18.68 13.61 23.29
CA ALA A 422 -18.49 12.73 24.43
C ALA A 422 -19.65 12.85 25.44
N ILE A 423 -20.12 14.08 25.73
CA ILE A 423 -21.30 14.30 26.59
C ILE A 423 -22.54 13.65 25.99
N HIS A 424 -22.79 13.87 24.69
CA HIS A 424 -23.94 13.26 24.00
C HIS A 424 -23.94 11.74 24.14
N LEU A 425 -22.79 11.12 23.90
CA LEU A 425 -22.65 9.67 24.01
C LEU A 425 -22.83 9.16 25.45
N THR A 426 -22.26 9.85 26.44
CA THR A 426 -22.42 9.46 27.86
C THR A 426 -23.85 9.55 28.37
N ASN A 427 -24.66 10.45 27.79
CA ASN A 427 -26.08 10.61 28.11
C ASN A 427 -26.99 9.69 27.27
N SER A 428 -26.45 9.01 26.27
CA SER A 428 -27.22 8.13 25.41
C SER A 428 -27.56 6.82 26.15
N PRO A 429 -28.84 6.50 26.38
CA PRO A 429 -29.22 5.25 27.05
C PRO A 429 -28.98 4.01 26.18
N ALA A 430 -28.69 4.20 24.88
CA ALA A 430 -28.45 3.13 23.92
C ALA A 430 -26.95 2.82 23.71
N ALA A 431 -26.05 3.60 24.33
CA ALA A 431 -24.61 3.40 24.15
C ALA A 431 -24.13 2.11 24.83
N ALA A 432 -23.28 1.34 24.15
CA ALA A 432 -22.65 0.18 24.74
C ALA A 432 -21.64 0.58 25.83
N GLN A 433 -21.37 -0.31 26.77
CA GLN A 433 -20.43 -0.03 27.87
C GLN A 433 -19.03 0.41 27.40
N ASN A 434 -18.53 -0.20 26.32
CA ASN A 434 -17.22 0.16 25.75
C ASN A 434 -17.24 1.56 25.11
N ASP A 435 -18.35 1.94 24.48
CA ASP A 435 -18.53 3.26 23.87
C ASP A 435 -18.56 4.35 24.97
N LEU A 436 -19.29 4.06 26.07
CA LEU A 436 -19.32 4.92 27.26
C LEU A 436 -17.94 5.08 27.90
N TYR A 437 -17.12 4.02 27.91
CA TYR A 437 -15.76 4.08 28.42
C TYR A 437 -14.91 5.05 27.59
N VAL A 438 -14.91 4.92 26.27
CA VAL A 438 -14.12 5.80 25.38
C VAL A 438 -14.51 7.26 25.60
N ALA A 439 -15.81 7.59 25.62
CA ALA A 439 -16.26 8.96 25.85
C ALA A 439 -15.90 9.47 27.26
N LYS A 440 -16.01 8.65 28.31
CA LYS A 440 -15.58 9.03 29.65
C LYS A 440 -14.09 9.30 29.73
N GLU A 441 -13.27 8.51 29.05
CA GLU A 441 -11.83 8.74 28.98
C GLU A 441 -11.48 10.01 28.19
N VAL A 442 -12.22 10.33 27.12
CA VAL A 442 -12.08 11.63 26.44
C VAL A 442 -12.38 12.79 27.39
N LEU A 443 -13.50 12.74 28.12
CA LEU A 443 -13.87 13.79 29.08
C LEU A 443 -12.85 13.92 30.21
N ARG A 444 -12.41 12.79 30.78
CA ARG A 444 -11.37 12.76 31.81
C ARG A 444 -10.06 13.35 31.32
N PHE A 445 -9.69 13.04 30.08
CA PHE A 445 -8.50 13.59 29.45
C PHE A 445 -8.59 15.12 29.31
N MET A 446 -9.73 15.65 28.86
CA MET A 446 -9.97 17.10 28.78
C MET A 446 -9.93 17.77 30.17
N GLU A 447 -10.56 17.16 31.18
CA GLU A 447 -10.55 17.67 32.56
C GLU A 447 -9.15 17.74 33.18
N THR A 448 -8.29 16.76 32.87
CA THR A 448 -6.94 16.67 33.47
C THR A 448 -5.92 17.60 32.82
N GLN A 449 -6.00 17.83 31.51
CA GLN A 449 -5.08 18.74 30.81
C GLN A 449 -5.39 20.22 31.07
N GLY A 450 -6.64 20.56 31.41
CA GLY A 450 -7.01 21.92 31.83
C GLY A 450 -6.38 22.36 33.17
N ARG A 451 -5.74 21.45 33.92
CA ARG A 451 -5.00 21.77 35.15
C ARG A 451 -3.51 21.91 34.84
N SER A 452 -3.06 23.16 34.67
CA SER A 452 -1.70 23.59 34.32
C SER A 452 -0.53 23.00 35.14
N ASP A 453 -0.78 22.27 36.24
CA ASP A 453 0.24 21.93 37.23
C ASP A 453 0.77 20.49 37.14
N ASN A 454 0.43 19.71 36.10
CA ASN A 454 0.92 18.34 35.97
C ASN A 454 2.02 18.20 34.90
N PRO A 455 3.31 18.30 35.27
CA PRO A 455 4.43 18.23 34.31
C PRO A 455 4.63 16.84 33.68
N THR A 456 3.83 15.85 34.05
CA THR A 456 4.01 14.48 33.55
C THR A 456 3.43 14.21 32.17
N GLY A 457 2.53 15.07 31.66
CA GLY A 457 2.11 15.12 30.25
C GLY A 457 2.00 13.77 29.52
N ARG A 458 1.50 12.72 30.17
CA ARG A 458 1.50 11.37 29.61
C ARG A 458 0.32 11.24 28.64
N ALA A 459 0.62 11.11 27.35
CA ALA A 459 -0.36 10.67 26.37
C ALA A 459 -0.79 9.22 26.67
N PHE A 460 -2.02 8.88 26.29
CA PHE A 460 -2.67 7.57 26.48
C PHE A 460 -1.69 6.39 26.28
N GLY A 461 -1.55 5.52 27.29
CA GLY A 461 -1.01 4.16 27.13
C GLY A 461 0.52 3.96 27.02
N ALA A 462 1.37 5.00 27.13
CA ALA A 462 2.83 4.81 27.05
C ALA A 462 3.49 4.59 28.42
N ARG A 463 4.04 3.38 28.67
CA ARG A 463 4.84 3.06 29.86
C ARG A 463 6.29 2.71 29.47
N ARG A 464 7.27 3.49 29.95
CA ARG A 464 8.69 3.24 29.71
C ARG A 464 9.17 2.10 30.63
N VAL A 465 9.62 0.98 30.06
CA VAL A 465 10.25 -0.13 30.79
C VAL A 465 11.66 -0.34 30.21
N GLY A 466 12.70 -0.10 31.01
CA GLY A 466 14.08 -0.41 30.62
C GLY A 466 14.71 0.50 29.55
N GLY A 467 14.31 1.77 29.43
CA GLY A 467 14.95 2.72 28.52
C GLY A 467 14.49 2.64 27.06
N LEU A 468 13.95 1.50 26.62
CA LEU A 468 13.15 1.38 25.40
C LEU A 468 11.69 1.81 25.64
N TRP A 469 11.09 2.44 24.65
CA TRP A 469 9.63 2.59 24.61
C TRP A 469 9.02 1.23 24.24
N THR A 470 8.68 0.44 25.25
CA THR A 470 7.85 -0.74 25.08
C THR A 470 6.39 -0.29 25.14
N TYR A 471 5.68 -0.38 24.02
CA TYR A 471 4.22 -0.29 24.05
C TYR A 471 3.70 -1.43 24.94
N THR A 472 3.07 -1.08 26.07
CA THR A 472 2.28 -2.04 26.84
C THR A 472 1.19 -2.63 25.94
N PRO A 473 0.76 -3.89 26.18
CA PRO A 473 -0.42 -4.43 25.53
C PRO A 473 -1.58 -3.42 25.64
N CYS A 474 -2.29 -3.26 24.53
CA CYS A 474 -2.86 -2.00 24.11
C CYS A 474 -4.04 -1.53 24.98
N PHE A 475 -4.34 -0.22 24.91
CA PHE A 475 -5.65 0.39 25.24
C PHE A 475 -6.87 -0.42 24.75
N ALA A 476 -6.71 -1.28 23.74
CA ALA A 476 -7.72 -2.24 23.26
C ALA A 476 -8.08 -3.34 24.30
N GLU A 477 -7.14 -3.83 25.11
CA GLU A 477 -7.42 -4.80 26.18
C GLU A 477 -8.28 -4.16 27.28
N GLU A 478 -8.01 -2.91 27.65
CA GLU A 478 -8.73 -2.18 28.71
C GLU A 478 -10.16 -1.78 28.32
N ILE A 479 -10.47 -1.62 27.02
CA ILE A 479 -11.81 -1.24 26.53
C ILE A 479 -12.68 -2.43 26.09
N GLY A 480 -12.33 -3.65 26.48
CA GLY A 480 -13.16 -4.83 26.20
C GLY A 480 -13.27 -5.18 24.72
N TYR A 481 -12.23 -4.92 23.93
CA TYR A 481 -12.14 -5.42 22.55
C TYR A 481 -11.95 -6.95 22.48
N LEU A 482 -11.70 -7.59 23.63
CA LEU A 482 -11.49 -9.03 23.78
C LEU A 482 -12.63 -9.64 24.58
N GLU A 483 -13.42 -10.51 23.94
CA GLU A 483 -14.25 -11.46 24.68
C GLU A 483 -13.32 -12.49 25.33
N HIS A 484 -13.23 -12.49 26.66
CA HIS A 484 -12.54 -13.55 27.39
C HIS A 484 -13.19 -14.90 27.09
N LEU A 485 -12.50 -15.75 26.33
CA LEU A 485 -12.83 -17.18 26.28
C LEU A 485 -12.44 -17.84 27.61
N PRO A 486 -13.35 -18.58 28.27
CA PRO A 486 -13.05 -19.28 29.50
C PRO A 486 -12.29 -20.57 29.18
N GLY A 487 -10.96 -20.54 29.27
CA GLY A 487 -10.18 -21.78 29.09
C GLY A 487 -8.69 -21.62 28.82
N GLY A 488 -7.95 -20.90 29.67
CA GLY A 488 -6.48 -20.93 29.62
C GLY A 488 -5.93 -22.22 30.26
N ARG A 489 -5.47 -23.18 29.44
CA ARG A 489 -4.57 -24.25 29.88
C ARG A 489 -3.13 -23.78 29.78
N THR A 490 -2.45 -23.75 30.91
CA THR A 490 -1.00 -23.62 31.04
C THR A 490 -0.30 -24.83 30.41
N PHE A 491 0.45 -24.62 29.34
CA PHE A 491 1.48 -25.57 28.90
C PHE A 491 2.80 -25.21 29.58
N MET A 492 3.24 -26.07 30.48
CA MET A 492 4.63 -26.09 30.96
C MET A 492 5.54 -26.55 29.82
N GLN A 493 6.58 -25.77 29.54
CA GLN A 493 7.77 -26.24 28.83
C GLN A 493 8.49 -27.27 29.71
N GLN A 494 8.77 -28.45 29.15
CA GLN A 494 9.82 -29.33 29.65
C GLN A 494 10.99 -29.25 28.67
N THR A 495 12.14 -28.97 29.27
CA THR A 495 13.52 -29.04 28.76
C THR A 495 13.90 -30.43 28.28
#